data_AF-A0A1F7YX79-F1
#
_entry.id   AF-A0A1F7YX79-F1
#
_cell.length_a   1.000
_cell.length_b   1.000
_cell.length_c   1.000
_cell.angle_alpha   90.00
_cell.angle_beta   90.00
_cell.angle_gamma   90.00
#
_symmetry.space_group_name_H-M   'P 1'
#
loop_
_entity.id
_entity.type
_entity.pdbx_description
1 polymer ?
#
loop_
_entity_poly.entity_id
_entity_poly.type
_entity_poly.pdbx_seq_one_letter_code
_entity_poly.pdbx_strand_id
1 'polypeptide(L)'
;MGQQSDNTAFTVCTNLLGEELIDDYIIEFGMNNTSFEDNEMTPRDIGLFFKNLWERKIVDRAARDEVLKFLTDTIYESWIKAGIPDVRVAHKFGREVHVVNDAGIVFADDPYVLVIMSKGIIEPEADELMPLLAAAVHRFEVE
;
A
#
# COMPACT_ATOMS: atom_id res chain seq x y z
N MET A 1 -1.77 -13.15 -2.40
CA MET A 1 -0.97 -11.93 -2.62
C MET A 1 -1.40 -10.76 -1.74
N GLY A 2 -2.66 -10.29 -1.75
CA GLY A 2 -3.12 -9.18 -0.89
C GLY A 2 -3.05 -9.47 0.62
N GLN A 3 -4.02 -10.23 1.14
CA GLN A 3 -4.21 -10.44 2.59
C GLN A 3 -3.04 -11.08 3.34
N GLN A 4 -2.19 -11.86 2.65
CA GLN A 4 -1.10 -12.63 3.27
C GLN A 4 0.29 -12.27 2.75
N SER A 5 0.41 -11.31 1.84
CA SER A 5 1.68 -11.00 1.16
C SER A 5 2.40 -12.23 0.57
N ASP A 6 1.63 -13.20 0.06
CA ASP A 6 2.15 -14.49 -0.43
C ASP A 6 3.08 -14.32 -1.64
N ASN A 7 4.36 -14.63 -1.44
CA ASN A 7 5.41 -14.56 -2.45
C ASN A 7 5.29 -15.63 -3.54
N THR A 8 4.73 -16.81 -3.26
CA THR A 8 4.47 -17.82 -4.29
C THR A 8 3.39 -17.34 -5.25
N ALA A 9 2.30 -16.78 -4.73
CA ALA A 9 1.27 -16.17 -5.57
C ALA A 9 1.82 -15.02 -6.41
N PHE A 10 2.66 -14.16 -5.83
CA PHE A 10 3.37 -13.10 -6.55
C PHE A 10 4.20 -13.66 -7.71
N THR A 11 5.06 -14.64 -7.45
CA THR A 11 5.89 -15.29 -8.51
C THR A 11 5.04 -15.90 -9.62
N VAL A 12 3.93 -16.56 -9.30
CA VAL A 12 3.02 -17.12 -10.32
C VAL A 12 2.44 -16.01 -11.19
N CYS A 13 1.97 -14.91 -10.59
CA CYS A 13 1.45 -13.76 -11.33
C CYS A 13 2.52 -13.12 -12.23
N THR A 14 3.72 -12.88 -11.70
CA THR A 14 4.83 -12.31 -12.47
C THR A 14 5.20 -13.19 -13.67
N ASN A 15 5.27 -14.51 -13.47
CA ASN A 15 5.58 -15.45 -14.57
C ASN A 15 4.48 -15.52 -15.64
N LEU A 16 3.22 -15.27 -15.28
CA LEU A 16 2.10 -15.27 -16.22
C LEU A 16 2.01 -13.98 -17.03
N LEU A 17 2.30 -12.83 -16.41
CA LEU A 17 2.18 -11.50 -17.02
C LEU A 17 3.45 -11.09 -17.76
N GLY A 18 4.62 -11.45 -17.25
CA GLY A 18 5.91 -10.94 -17.69
C GLY A 18 6.23 -9.58 -17.06
N GLU A 19 7.52 -9.32 -16.82
CA GLU A 19 8.01 -8.10 -16.16
C GLU A 19 7.76 -6.86 -17.04
N GLU A 20 7.96 -6.97 -18.36
CA GLU A 20 7.72 -5.89 -19.32
C GLU A 20 6.30 -5.34 -19.24
N LEU A 21 5.29 -6.23 -19.18
CA LEU A 21 3.90 -5.82 -19.04
C LEU A 21 3.62 -5.11 -17.71
N ILE A 22 4.28 -5.55 -16.63
CA ILE A 22 4.11 -4.94 -15.31
C ILE A 22 4.71 -3.53 -15.30
N ASP A 23 5.91 -3.35 -15.84
CA ASP A 23 6.57 -2.05 -15.94
C ASP A 23 5.81 -1.09 -16.87
N ASP A 24 5.31 -1.57 -18.00
CA ASP A 24 4.45 -0.77 -18.90
C ASP A 24 3.23 -0.23 -18.15
N TYR A 25 2.58 -1.04 -17.33
CA TYR A 25 1.44 -0.62 -16.51
C TYR A 25 1.83 0.38 -15.42
N ILE A 26 2.98 0.20 -14.76
CA ILE A 26 3.51 1.15 -13.77
C ILE A 26 3.68 2.54 -14.40
N ILE A 27 4.29 2.61 -15.59
CA ILE A 27 4.52 3.85 -16.34
C ILE A 27 3.20 4.43 -16.85
N GLU A 28 2.31 3.61 -17.41
CA GLU A 28 1.00 4.04 -17.93
C GLU A 28 0.19 4.80 -16.87
N PHE A 29 0.24 4.35 -15.60
CA PHE A 29 -0.46 5.01 -14.49
C PHE A 29 0.33 6.14 -13.81
N GLY A 30 1.48 6.52 -14.38
CA GLY A 30 2.26 7.70 -14.01
C GLY A 30 3.20 7.50 -12.83
N MET A 31 3.49 6.25 -12.45
CA MET A 31 4.42 5.89 -11.37
C MET A 31 5.87 5.88 -11.88
N ASN A 32 6.31 7.00 -12.47
CA ASN A 32 7.56 7.07 -13.25
C ASN A 32 8.86 6.92 -12.44
N ASN A 33 8.81 6.87 -11.11
CA ASN A 33 9.95 6.64 -10.21
C ASN A 33 9.81 5.31 -9.45
N THR A 34 9.05 4.37 -10.03
CA THR A 34 8.93 2.99 -9.56
C THR A 34 9.59 2.08 -10.59
N SER A 35 10.40 1.14 -10.13
CA SER A 35 11.09 0.14 -10.95
C SER A 35 10.74 -1.23 -10.42
N PHE A 36 10.09 -2.06 -11.25
CA PHE A 36 9.81 -3.45 -10.88
C PHE A 36 11.10 -4.27 -10.81
N GLU A 37 12.00 -4.09 -11.79
CA GLU A 37 13.30 -4.76 -11.87
C GLU A 37 14.18 -4.47 -10.63
N ASP A 38 14.28 -3.20 -10.24
CA ASP A 38 15.14 -2.79 -9.10
C ASP A 38 14.45 -2.92 -7.74
N ASN A 39 13.15 -3.26 -7.72
CA ASN A 39 12.31 -3.27 -6.52
C ASN A 39 12.35 -1.93 -5.76
N GLU A 40 12.26 -0.83 -6.50
CA GLU A 40 12.28 0.54 -5.98
C GLU A 40 10.96 1.27 -6.21
N MET A 41 10.58 2.13 -5.26
CA MET A 41 9.33 2.88 -5.29
C MET A 41 9.44 4.15 -4.43
N THR A 42 8.65 5.16 -4.74
CA THR A 42 8.57 6.40 -3.94
C THR A 42 7.23 6.53 -3.21
N PRO A 43 7.16 7.27 -2.09
CA PRO A 43 5.90 7.54 -1.41
C PRO A 43 4.85 8.21 -2.30
N ARG A 44 5.30 9.07 -3.22
CA ARG A 44 4.45 9.77 -4.18
C ARG A 44 3.79 8.80 -5.15
N ASP A 45 4.55 7.86 -5.69
CA ASP A 45 4.07 6.96 -6.75
C ASP A 45 3.12 5.90 -6.18
N ILE A 46 3.40 5.34 -5.01
CA ILE A 46 2.43 4.44 -4.35
C ILE A 46 1.17 5.19 -3.91
N GLY A 47 1.30 6.46 -3.51
CA GLY A 47 0.16 7.33 -3.24
C GLY A 47 -0.70 7.55 -4.49
N LEU A 48 -0.06 7.73 -5.66
CA LEU A 48 -0.73 7.85 -6.95
C LEU A 48 -1.44 6.55 -7.35
N PHE A 49 -0.82 5.38 -7.12
CA PHE A 49 -1.46 4.08 -7.33
C PHE A 49 -2.78 3.97 -6.57
N PHE A 50 -2.76 4.19 -5.25
CA PHE A 50 -3.97 4.09 -4.43
C PHE A 50 -5.04 5.11 -4.84
N LYS A 51 -4.63 6.34 -5.19
CA LYS A 51 -5.55 7.35 -5.74
C LYS A 51 -6.19 6.90 -7.05
N ASN A 52 -5.40 6.40 -8.00
CA ASN A 52 -5.89 5.93 -9.30
C ASN A 52 -6.79 4.69 -9.14
N LEU A 53 -6.48 3.79 -8.22
CA LEU A 53 -7.33 2.65 -7.86
C LEU A 53 -8.69 3.14 -7.32
N TRP A 54 -8.68 4.07 -6.35
CA TRP A 54 -9.89 4.65 -5.77
C TRP A 54 -10.80 5.30 -6.83
N GLU A 55 -10.20 6.13 -7.69
CA GLU A 55 -10.87 6.88 -8.76
C GLU A 55 -11.34 5.99 -9.93
N ARG A 56 -11.04 4.68 -9.92
CA ARG A 56 -11.36 3.71 -10.98
C ARG A 56 -10.66 4.02 -12.31
N LYS A 57 -9.43 4.53 -12.23
CA LYS A 57 -8.57 4.76 -13.40
C LYS A 57 -7.83 3.51 -13.85
N ILE A 58 -7.61 2.56 -12.94
CA ILE A 58 -6.86 1.32 -13.20
C ILE A 58 -7.79 0.18 -13.62
N VAL A 59 -8.91 0.01 -12.90
CA VAL A 59 -9.88 -1.06 -13.11
C VAL A 59 -11.30 -0.54 -12.87
N ASP A 60 -12.29 -1.30 -13.33
CA ASP A 60 -13.69 -0.97 -13.09
C ASP A 60 -14.06 -1.03 -11.59
N ARG A 61 -15.31 -0.64 -11.27
CA ARG A 61 -15.79 -0.61 -9.88
C ARG A 61 -15.73 -1.97 -9.20
N ALA A 62 -16.14 -3.04 -9.89
CA ALA A 62 -16.26 -4.36 -9.28
C ALA A 62 -14.86 -4.92 -8.95
N ALA A 63 -13.94 -4.84 -9.91
CA ALA A 63 -12.55 -5.24 -9.72
C ALA A 63 -11.84 -4.37 -8.67
N ARG A 64 -12.06 -3.05 -8.66
CA ARG A 64 -11.54 -2.16 -7.60
C ARG A 64 -12.00 -2.62 -6.23
N ASP A 65 -13.31 -2.84 -6.05
CA ASP A 65 -13.88 -3.20 -4.76
C ASP A 65 -13.37 -4.57 -4.28
N GLU A 66 -13.14 -5.50 -5.21
CA GLU A 66 -12.50 -6.79 -4.94
C GLU A 66 -11.03 -6.63 -4.51
N VAL A 67 -10.23 -5.84 -5.21
CA VAL A 67 -8.83 -5.54 -4.83
C VAL A 67 -8.79 -4.91 -3.44
N LEU A 68 -9.61 -3.90 -3.17
CA LEU A 68 -9.67 -3.23 -1.86
C LEU A 68 -10.09 -4.18 -0.75
N LYS A 69 -10.97 -5.16 -1.03
CA LYS A 69 -11.33 -6.21 -0.08
C LYS A 69 -10.13 -7.10 0.26
N PHE A 70 -9.29 -7.46 -0.70
CA PHE A 70 -8.08 -8.24 -0.45
C PHE A 70 -6.97 -7.46 0.28
N LEU A 71 -7.08 -6.14 0.36
CA LEU A 71 -6.17 -5.26 1.10
C LEU A 71 -6.75 -4.82 2.45
N THR A 72 -7.94 -5.29 2.82
CA THR A 72 -8.57 -5.04 4.14
C THR A 72 -8.50 -6.32 4.97
N ASP A 73 -8.43 -6.20 6.30
CA ASP A 73 -8.42 -7.31 7.27
C ASP A 73 -7.36 -8.36 6.91
N THR A 74 -6.16 -7.88 6.63
CA THR A 74 -4.98 -8.66 6.31
C THR A 74 -4.40 -9.30 7.58
N ILE A 75 -3.38 -10.15 7.42
CA ILE A 75 -2.65 -10.70 8.57
C ILE A 75 -1.57 -9.73 9.12
N TYR A 76 -1.44 -8.54 8.52
CA TYR A 76 -0.38 -7.57 8.81
C TYR A 76 -0.95 -6.20 9.24
N GLU A 77 -1.67 -6.18 10.36
CA GLU A 77 -2.42 -5.00 10.83
C GLU A 77 -1.67 -4.16 11.89
N SER A 78 -0.38 -4.43 12.14
CA SER A 78 0.39 -3.84 13.25
C SER A 78 0.78 -2.37 13.04
N TRP A 79 0.57 -1.79 11.86
CA TRP A 79 1.08 -0.46 11.51
C TRP A 79 -0.03 0.57 11.29
N ILE A 80 -0.41 0.90 10.05
CA ILE A 80 -1.45 1.93 9.80
C ILE A 80 -2.75 1.56 10.52
N LYS A 81 -3.20 0.31 10.40
CA LYS A 81 -4.42 -0.15 11.06
C LYS A 81 -4.34 -0.05 12.58
N ALA A 82 -3.23 -0.44 13.20
CA ALA A 82 -3.06 -0.35 14.65
C ALA A 82 -3.18 1.11 15.16
N GLY A 83 -2.72 2.09 14.37
CA GLY A 83 -2.88 3.51 14.68
C GLY A 83 -4.31 4.04 14.48
N ILE A 84 -5.13 3.34 13.69
CA ILE A 84 -6.49 3.76 13.31
C ILE A 84 -7.45 2.55 13.44
N PRO A 85 -7.70 2.04 14.66
CA PRO A 85 -8.42 0.78 14.86
C PRO A 85 -9.91 0.84 14.50
N ASP A 86 -10.55 2.00 14.61
CA ASP A 86 -12.00 2.13 14.45
C ASP A 86 -12.44 2.43 13.00
N VAL A 87 -11.48 2.74 12.12
CA VAL A 87 -11.76 3.07 10.71
C VAL A 87 -11.28 1.94 9.82
N ARG A 88 -12.05 1.59 8.79
CA ARG A 88 -11.61 0.61 7.79
C ARG A 88 -10.38 1.15 7.06
N VAL A 89 -9.38 0.30 6.86
CA VAL A 89 -8.19 0.62 6.09
C VAL A 89 -7.97 -0.49 5.05
N ALA A 90 -7.78 -0.11 3.79
CA ALA A 90 -7.30 -1.03 2.75
C ALA A 90 -5.86 -0.68 2.43
N HIS A 91 -4.90 -1.52 2.81
CA HIS A 91 -3.48 -1.21 2.78
C HIS A 91 -2.62 -2.38 2.34
N LYS A 92 -1.36 -2.07 1.98
CA LYS A 92 -0.35 -3.06 1.66
C LYS A 92 0.91 -2.81 2.49
N PHE A 93 1.15 -3.76 3.38
CA PHE A 93 2.40 -3.94 4.13
C PHE A 93 3.58 -4.27 3.19
N GLY A 94 4.77 -3.75 3.51
CA GLY A 94 6.04 -4.17 2.93
C GLY A 94 7.18 -4.11 3.95
N ARG A 95 7.99 -5.18 4.02
CA ARG A 95 9.13 -5.26 4.93
C ARG A 95 10.31 -5.93 4.27
N GLU A 96 11.45 -5.28 4.37
CA GLU A 96 12.77 -5.82 4.06
C GLU A 96 13.77 -5.38 5.14
N VAL A 97 14.99 -5.92 5.09
CA VAL A 97 16.04 -5.53 6.03
C VAL A 97 16.28 -4.01 5.92
N HIS A 98 16.08 -3.31 7.03
CA HIS A 98 16.17 -1.85 7.14
C HIS A 98 15.14 -1.03 6.35
N VAL A 99 14.07 -1.65 5.86
CA VAL A 99 13.01 -0.98 5.10
C VAL A 99 11.67 -1.48 5.58
N VAL A 100 10.84 -0.59 6.08
CA VAL A 100 9.52 -0.89 6.61
C VAL A 100 8.52 0.13 6.04
N ASN A 101 7.49 -0.38 5.36
CA ASN A 101 6.56 0.42 4.57
C ASN A 101 5.12 -0.04 4.78
N ASP A 102 4.19 0.90 4.82
CA ASP A 102 2.75 0.64 4.76
C ASP A 102 2.07 1.75 3.99
N ALA A 103 1.15 1.40 3.11
CA ALA A 103 0.46 2.37 2.27
C ALA A 103 -0.96 1.89 1.96
N GLY A 104 -1.93 2.79 1.99
CA GLY A 104 -3.32 2.42 1.80
C GLY A 104 -4.31 3.57 1.75
N ILE A 105 -5.58 3.20 1.63
CA ILE A 105 -6.73 4.10 1.71
C ILE A 105 -7.38 3.94 3.08
N VAL A 106 -7.52 5.06 3.79
CA VAL A 106 -8.27 5.16 5.05
C VAL A 106 -9.69 5.62 4.73
N PHE A 107 -10.68 4.83 5.13
CA PHE A 107 -12.09 5.06 4.83
C PHE A 107 -12.75 5.93 5.90
N ALA A 108 -12.18 7.12 6.15
CA ALA A 108 -12.81 8.16 6.96
C ALA A 108 -14.03 8.77 6.22
N ASP A 109 -14.72 9.72 6.86
CA ASP A 109 -15.86 10.42 6.23
C ASP A 109 -15.47 11.10 4.91
N ASP A 110 -14.28 11.71 4.86
CA ASP A 110 -13.57 12.03 3.62
C ASP A 110 -12.38 11.06 3.44
N PRO A 111 -12.47 10.06 2.55
CA PRO A 111 -11.42 9.06 2.39
C PRO A 111 -10.11 9.68 1.85
N TYR A 112 -8.99 9.28 2.45
CA TYR A 112 -7.67 9.76 2.06
C TYR A 112 -6.67 8.61 1.88
N VAL A 113 -5.59 8.90 1.17
CA VAL A 113 -4.46 7.98 0.99
C VAL A 113 -3.39 8.30 2.02
N LEU A 114 -2.94 7.29 2.75
CA LEU A 114 -1.83 7.39 3.70
C LEU A 114 -0.68 6.50 3.25
N VAL A 115 0.52 7.06 3.24
CA VAL A 115 1.76 6.37 2.89
C VAL A 115 2.80 6.65 3.95
N ILE A 116 3.34 5.60 4.55
CA ILE A 116 4.44 5.67 5.51
C ILE A 116 5.53 4.72 5.01
N MET A 117 6.66 5.27 4.59
CA MET A 117 7.81 4.50 4.13
C MET A 117 9.05 4.91 4.91
N SER A 118 9.96 3.97 5.13
CA SER A 118 11.17 4.19 5.89
C SER A 118 12.39 3.53 5.24
N LYS A 119 13.58 4.06 5.57
CA LYS A 119 14.87 3.52 5.16
C LYS A 119 15.86 3.67 6.31
N GLY A 120 16.61 2.62 6.60
CA GLY A 120 17.61 2.60 7.68
C GLY A 120 17.03 2.38 9.09
N ILE A 121 15.76 1.96 9.19
CA ILE A 121 15.09 1.71 10.47
C ILE A 121 15.31 0.26 10.94
N ILE A 122 15.20 -0.04 12.23
CA ILE A 122 15.01 -1.43 12.69
C ILE A 122 13.54 -1.72 12.98
N GLU A 123 13.12 -2.96 12.81
CA GLU A 123 11.70 -3.34 12.95
C GLU A 123 11.05 -2.90 14.28
N PRO A 124 11.69 -3.04 15.46
CA PRO A 124 11.10 -2.56 16.71
C PRO A 124 10.82 -1.05 16.75
N GLU A 125 11.67 -0.24 16.10
CA GLU A 125 11.44 1.21 15.99
C GLU A 125 10.24 1.49 15.08
N ALA A 126 10.08 0.73 14.00
CA ALA A 126 8.96 0.90 13.08
C ALA A 126 7.63 0.47 13.73
N ASP A 127 7.63 -0.65 14.46
CA ASP A 127 6.46 -1.15 15.20
C ASP A 127 5.96 -0.14 16.24
N GLU A 128 6.85 0.65 16.83
CA GLU A 128 6.49 1.74 17.74
C GLU A 128 6.03 2.99 16.98
N LEU A 129 6.75 3.43 15.95
CA LEU A 129 6.54 4.73 15.31
C LEU A 129 5.40 4.74 14.29
N MET A 130 5.20 3.67 13.52
CA MET A 130 4.22 3.68 12.42
C MET A 130 2.78 3.87 12.91
N PRO A 131 2.30 3.18 13.97
CA PRO A 131 0.97 3.43 14.50
C PRO A 131 0.80 4.86 15.01
N LEU A 132 1.83 5.43 15.64
CA LEU A 132 1.81 6.81 16.16
C LEU A 132 1.70 7.84 15.03
N LEU A 133 2.46 7.64 13.95
CA LEU A 133 2.38 8.48 12.75
C LEU A 133 1.01 8.37 12.09
N ALA A 134 0.47 7.16 11.93
CA ALA A 134 -0.84 6.93 11.35
C ALA A 134 -1.95 7.61 12.17
N ALA A 135 -1.92 7.46 13.50
CA ALA A 135 -2.86 8.12 14.40
C ALA A 135 -2.74 9.66 14.34
N ALA A 136 -1.53 10.20 14.23
CA ALA A 136 -1.29 11.63 14.14
C ALA A 136 -1.85 12.24 12.86
N VAL A 137 -1.61 11.60 11.71
CA VAL A 137 -2.19 12.02 10.43
C VAL A 137 -3.70 11.89 10.46
N HIS A 138 -4.23 10.77 10.97
CA HIS A 138 -5.68 10.57 11.03
C HIS A 138 -6.40 11.66 11.83
N ARG A 139 -5.86 12.05 13.00
CA ARG A 139 -6.42 13.17 13.76
C ARG A 139 -6.45 14.47 12.97
N PHE A 140 -5.37 14.77 12.23
CA PHE A 140 -5.31 15.97 11.41
C PHE A 140 -6.33 15.96 10.26
N GLU A 141 -6.59 14.81 9.65
CA GLU A 141 -7.52 14.69 8.51
C GLU A 141 -9.01 14.69 8.92
N VAL A 142 -9.33 14.36 10.18
CA VAL A 142 -10.72 14.29 10.67
C VAL A 142 -11.13 15.44 11.61
N GLU A 143 -10.21 16.34 11.91
CA GLU A 143 -10.46 17.61 12.62
C GLU A 143 -11.09 18.67 11.69
#